data_AF-A0AB36PHE6-F1
#
_entry.id   AF-A0AB36PHE6-F1
#
_cell.length_a   1.000
_cell.length_b   1.000
_cell.length_c   1.000
_cell.angle_alpha   90.00
_cell.angle_beta   90.00
_cell.angle_gamma   90.00
#
_symmetry.space_group_name_H-M   'P 1'
#
loop_
_entity.id
_entity.type
_entity.pdbx_description
1 polymer ?
#
loop_
_entity_poly.entity_id
_entity_poly.type
_entity_poly.pdbx_seq_one_letter_code
_entity_poly.pdbx_strand_id
1 'polypeptide(L)' 'METVAYADFARLEMRVGKIVEVKRHENADKLYIVQVDVGKKHCKP' A
#
# COMPACT_ATOMS: atom_id res chain seq x y z
N MET A 1 1.52 19.73 -19.82
CA MET A 1 1.25 18.36 -19.35
C MET A 1 2.56 17.61 -19.51
N GLU A 2 3.24 17.32 -18.41
CA GLU A 2 4.52 16.60 -18.44
C GLU A 2 4.25 15.10 -18.55
N THR A 3 5.02 14.42 -19.41
CA THR A 3 4.90 12.98 -19.64
C THR A 3 5.92 12.24 -18.80
N VAL A 4 5.47 11.22 -18.07
CA VAL A 4 6.34 10.35 -17.27
C VAL A 4 6.88 9.23 -18.15
N ALA A 5 8.17 8.93 -18.06
CA ALA A 5 8.77 7.80 -18.77
C ALA A 5 8.30 6.47 -18.18
N TYR A 6 8.11 5.45 -19.02
CA TYR A 6 7.66 4.12 -18.58
C TYR A 6 8.57 3.52 -17.50
N ALA A 7 9.89 3.73 -17.62
CA ALA A 7 10.87 3.24 -16.66
C ALA A 7 10.63 3.80 -15.25
N ASP A 8 10.19 5.05 -15.13
CA ASP A 8 9.88 5.66 -13.84
C ASP A 8 8.60 5.09 -13.24
N PHE A 9 7.62 4.76 -14.07
CA PHE A 9 6.38 4.11 -13.64
C PHE A 9 6.63 2.66 -13.17
N ALA A 10 7.47 1.91 -13.89
CA ALA A 10 7.80 0.52 -13.58
C ALA A 10 8.56 0.34 -12.24
N ARG A 11 9.14 1.41 -11.69
CA ARG A 11 9.80 1.40 -10.36
C ARG A 11 8.80 1.37 -9.20
N LEU A 12 7.53 1.68 -9.44
CA LEU A 12 6.49 1.68 -8.42
C LEU A 12 5.98 0.25 -8.18
N GLU A 13 6.16 -0.25 -6.96
CA GLU A 13 5.64 -1.56 -6.57
C GLU A 13 4.19 -1.46 -6.08
N MET A 14 3.25 -1.42 -7.02
CA MET A 14 1.81 -1.41 -6.71
C MET A 14 1.26 -2.84 -6.67
N ARG A 15 0.47 -3.14 -5.63
CA ARG A 15 -0.12 -4.48 -5.41
C ARG A 15 -1.57 -4.36 -4.96
N VAL A 16 -2.36 -5.40 -5.22
CA VAL A 16 -3.69 -5.56 -4.64
C VAL A 16 -3.55 -6.18 -3.25
N GLY A 17 -4.18 -5.57 -2.26
CA GLY A 17 -4.22 -6.07 -0.89
C GLY A 17 -5.62 -6.00 -0.29
N LYS A 18 -5.87 -6.84 0.70
CA LYS A 18 -7.13 -6.90 1.45
C LYS A 18 -6.94 -6.17 2.78
N ILE A 19 -7.87 -5.28 3.12
CA ILE A 19 -7.89 -4.66 4.45
C ILE A 19 -8.32 -5.70 5.48
N VAL A 20 -7.46 -5.97 6.47
CA VAL A 20 -7.71 -6.96 7.52
C VAL A 20 -8.15 -6.32 8.84
N GLU A 21 -7.70 -5.09 9.12
CA GLU A 21 -8.06 -4.38 10.35
C GLU A 21 -8.05 -2.87 10.12
N VAL A 22 -8.98 -2.17 10.78
CA VAL A 22 -9.02 -0.71 10.84
C VAL A 22 -9.20 -0.28 12.29
N LYS A 23 -8.28 0.55 12.79
CA LYS A 23 -8.32 1.12 14.14
C LYS A 23 -8.34 2.65 14.05
N ARG A 24 -9.17 3.28 14.87
CA ARG A 24 -9.16 4.74 15.01
C ARG A 24 -8.01 5.15 15.90
N HIS A 25 -7.24 6.15 15.48
CA HIS A 25 -6.18 6.68 16.33
C HIS A 25 -6.79 7.60 17.40
N GLU A 26 -6.54 7.33 18.68
CA GLU A 26 -7.15 8.09 19.78
C GLU A 26 -6.67 9.55 19.86
N ASN A 27 -5.48 9.85 19.31
CA ASN A 27 -4.88 11.20 19.36
C ASN A 27 -5.00 12.01 18.07
N ALA A 28 -5.80 11.57 17.09
CA ALA A 28 -6.01 12.32 15.85
C ALA A 28 -7.43 12.13 15.30
N ASP A 29 -8.16 13.23 15.16
CA ASP A 29 -9.60 13.21 14.87
C ASP A 29 -9.99 12.55 13.54
N LYS A 30 -9.04 12.47 12.58
CA LYS A 30 -9.28 12.05 11.20
C LYS A 30 -8.37 10.92 10.69
N LEU A 31 -7.48 10.39 11.52
CA LEU A 31 -6.55 9.35 11.08
C LEU A 31 -7.06 7.96 11.48
N TYR A 32 -6.99 7.04 10.52
CA TYR A 32 -7.26 5.63 10.71
C TYR A 32 -5.99 4.84 10.43
N ILE A 33 -5.67 3.91 11.32
CA ILE A 33 -4.61 2.93 11.10
C ILE A 33 -5.26 1.75 10.41
N VAL A 34 -4.82 1.46 9.18
CA VAL A 34 -5.35 0.37 8.36
C VAL A 34 -4.26 -0.68 8.17
N GLN A 35 -4.52 -1.91 8.57
CA GLN A 35 -3.67 -3.05 8.22
C GLN A 35 -4.17 -3.66 6.92
N VAL A 36 -3.25 -3.80 5.96
CA VAL A 36 -3.53 -4.36 4.64
C VAL A 36 -2.66 -5.59 4.43
N ASP A 37 -3.32 -6.72 4.20
CA ASP A 37 -2.68 -7.95 3.74
C ASP A 37 -2.47 -7.89 2.23
N VAL A 38 -1.21 -7.79 1.81
CA VAL A 38 -0.79 -7.76 0.40
C VAL A 38 -0.34 -9.14 -0.10
N GLY A 39 -0.72 -10.21 0.61
CA GLY A 39 -0.32 -11.59 0.33
C GLY A 39 1.13 -11.89 0.74
N LYS A 40 1.60 -13.11 0.45
CA LYS A 40 2.95 -13.56 0.79
C LYS A 40 4.00 -12.79 -0.03
N LYS A 41 4.78 -11.92 0.63
CA LYS A 41 6.12 -11.56 0.16
C LYS A 41 7.03 -12.76 0.37
N HIS A 42 7.47 -13.36 -0.75
CA HIS A 42 8.51 -14.38 -0.87
C HIS A 42 8.10 -15.81 -0.50
N CYS A 43 7.79 -16.59 -1.54
CA CYS A 43 8.26 -17.97 -1.62
C CYS A 43 9.17 -18.04 -2.85
N LYS A 44 10.46 -17.80 -2.65
CA LYS A 44 11.51 -18.45 -3.44
C LYS A 44 12.35 -19.26 -2.43
N PRO A 45 12.70 -20.51 -2.74
CA PRO A 45 13.73 -21.23 -1.99
C PRO A 45 15.09 -20.53 -2.10
#